data_AF-A0A935T7D2-F1
#
_entry.id   AF-A0A935T7D2-F1
#
_cell.length_a   1.000
_cell.length_b   1.000
_cell.length_c   1.000
_cell.angle_alpha   90.00
_cell.angle_beta   90.00
_cell.angle_gamma   90.00
#
_symmetry.space_group_name_H-M   'P 1'
#
loop_
_entity.id
_entity.type
_entity.pdbx_description
1 polymer ?
#
loop_
_entity_poly.entity_id
_entity_poly.type
_entity_poly.pdbx_seq_one_letter_code
_entity_poly.pdbx_strand_id
1 'polypeptide(L)'
;MKAPKILPWIASKTGISEELALKLWRRAAGEAQVITGCCNSSDYYRLAVERFIDFSEAEGSRSVVRQTVASKTCVSWIWRHQNRISKLNMITAENVVRMWQSTWSGFFAGPRHLA
;
A
#
# COMPACT_ATOMS: atom_id res chain seq x y z
N MET A 1 -2.88 19.92 -11.90
CA MET A 1 -3.17 18.90 -12.93
C MET A 1 -4.64 18.89 -13.32
N LYS A 2 -4.95 18.61 -14.59
CA LYS A 2 -6.33 18.43 -15.04
C LYS A 2 -6.95 17.18 -14.40
N ALA A 3 -8.21 17.26 -14.02
CA ALA A 3 -8.96 16.10 -13.54
C ALA A 3 -9.12 15.06 -14.66
N PRO A 4 -9.03 13.76 -14.35
CA PRO A 4 -9.15 12.70 -15.34
C PRO A 4 -10.62 12.51 -15.70
N LYS A 5 -10.89 12.11 -16.95
CA LYS A 5 -12.27 11.90 -17.44
C LYS A 5 -13.02 10.78 -16.70
N ILE A 6 -12.30 9.87 -16.03
CA ILE A 6 -12.87 8.79 -15.23
C ILE A 6 -13.40 9.26 -13.87
N LEU A 7 -13.08 10.49 -13.44
CA LEU A 7 -13.43 11.00 -12.11
C LEU A 7 -14.94 10.97 -11.83
N PRO A 8 -15.83 11.48 -12.70
CA PRO A 8 -17.28 11.44 -12.43
C PRO A 8 -17.82 10.00 -12.34
N TRP A 9 -17.28 9.09 -13.15
CA TRP A 9 -17.64 7.67 -13.09
C TRP A 9 -17.23 7.03 -11.77
N ILE A 10 -16.01 7.29 -11.28
CA ILE A 10 -15.55 6.81 -9.97
C ILE A 10 -16.40 7.39 -8.84
N ALA A 11 -16.68 8.69 -8.87
CA ALA A 11 -17.49 9.37 -7.86
C ALA A 11 -18.89 8.73 -7.74
N SER A 12 -19.55 8.53 -8.88
CA SER A 12 -20.84 7.84 -8.97
C SER A 12 -20.77 6.39 -8.46
N LYS A 13 -19.70 5.66 -8.81
CA LYS A 13 -19.53 4.25 -8.41
C LYS A 13 -19.31 4.07 -6.92
N THR A 14 -18.50 4.92 -6.29
CA THR A 14 -18.22 4.85 -4.84
C THR A 14 -19.29 5.55 -4.00
N GLY A 15 -20.10 6.41 -4.61
CA GLY A 15 -21.16 7.17 -3.95
C GLY A 15 -20.66 8.43 -3.25
N ILE A 16 -19.53 8.99 -3.68
CA ILE A 16 -18.96 10.23 -3.14
C ILE A 16 -19.35 11.42 -4.02
N SER A 17 -19.35 12.64 -3.45
CA SER A 17 -19.60 13.86 -4.22
C SER A 17 -18.45 14.13 -5.22
N GLU A 18 -18.76 14.82 -6.32
CA GLU A 18 -17.73 15.17 -7.32
C GLU A 18 -16.66 16.10 -6.73
N GLU A 19 -17.02 17.01 -5.82
CA GLU A 19 -16.08 17.88 -5.12
C GLU A 19 -15.12 17.09 -4.24
N LEU A 20 -15.63 16.07 -3.53
CA LEU A 20 -14.80 15.18 -2.72
C LEU A 20 -13.87 14.35 -3.62
N ALA A 21 -14.40 13.77 -4.69
CA ALA A 21 -13.60 13.04 -5.67
C ALA A 21 -12.46 13.90 -6.25
N LEU A 22 -12.73 15.18 -6.52
CA LEU A 22 -11.72 16.11 -7.02
C LEU A 22 -10.64 16.45 -5.98
N LYS A 23 -11.00 16.55 -4.69
CA LYS A 23 -10.02 16.68 -3.59
C LYS A 23 -9.14 15.44 -3.48
N LEU A 24 -9.75 14.24 -3.52
CA LEU A 24 -9.02 12.97 -3.44
C LEU A 24 -8.09 12.77 -4.66
N TRP A 25 -8.53 13.17 -5.86
CA TRP A 25 -7.68 13.16 -7.04
C TRP A 25 -6.44 14.03 -6.88
N ARG A 26 -6.60 15.26 -6.38
CA ARG A 26 -5.45 16.16 -6.14
C ARG A 26 -4.46 15.57 -5.14
N ARG A 27 -4.96 14.94 -4.07
CA ARG A 27 -4.14 14.23 -3.09
C ARG A 27 -3.39 13.06 -3.73
N ALA A 28 -4.09 12.19 -4.46
CA ALA A 28 -3.51 11.05 -5.14
C ALA A 28 -2.44 11.45 -6.16
N ALA A 29 -2.72 12.49 -6.96
CA ALA A 29 -1.80 13.09 -7.90
C ALA A 29 -0.54 13.66 -7.21
N GLY A 30 -0.68 14.28 -6.03
CA GLY A 30 0.45 14.75 -5.22
C GLY A 30 1.29 13.61 -4.67
N GLU A 31 0.65 12.57 -4.12
CA GLU A 31 1.36 11.38 -3.62
C GLU A 31 2.12 10.66 -4.73
N ALA A 32 1.51 10.52 -5.91
CA ALA A 32 2.17 9.92 -7.06
C ALA A 32 3.40 10.73 -7.53
N GLN A 33 3.33 12.07 -7.47
CA GLN A 33 4.43 12.94 -7.88
C GLN A 33 5.62 12.78 -6.93
N VAL A 34 5.35 12.73 -5.62
CA VAL A 34 6.38 12.52 -4.60
C VAL A 34 7.07 11.16 -4.80
N ILE A 35 6.31 10.12 -5.14
CA ILE A 35 6.86 8.76 -5.30
C ILE A 35 7.66 8.60 -6.60
N THR A 36 7.15 9.15 -7.70
CA THR A 36 7.77 8.97 -9.03
C THR A 36 8.82 10.03 -9.38
N GLY A 37 8.89 11.12 -8.61
CA GLY A 37 9.80 12.24 -8.87
C GLY A 37 9.48 13.04 -10.14
N CYS A 38 8.40 12.70 -10.84
CA CYS A 38 7.96 13.33 -12.09
C CYS A 38 6.43 13.44 -12.14
N CYS A 39 5.89 14.25 -13.05
CA CYS A 39 4.44 14.51 -13.16
C CYS A 39 3.87 14.28 -14.56
N ASN A 40 4.64 13.62 -15.44
CA ASN A 40 4.30 13.39 -16.85
C ASN A 40 4.66 11.98 -17.35
N SER A 41 5.08 11.07 -16.47
CA SER A 41 5.41 9.70 -16.84
C SER A 41 4.18 8.80 -16.81
N SER A 42 4.23 7.68 -17.54
CA SER A 42 3.20 6.63 -17.48
C SER A 42 3.02 6.10 -16.04
N ASP A 43 4.11 5.89 -15.31
CA ASP A 43 4.10 5.43 -13.93
C ASP A 43 3.42 6.41 -12.99
N TYR A 44 3.64 7.70 -13.20
CA TYR A 44 2.95 8.76 -12.46
C TYR A 44 1.43 8.66 -12.62
N TYR A 45 0.93 8.58 -13.86
CA TYR A 45 -0.51 8.50 -14.12
C TYR A 45 -1.12 7.20 -13.59
N ARG A 46 -0.42 6.07 -13.76
CA ARG A 46 -0.85 4.78 -13.22
C ARG A 46 -1.02 4.85 -11.70
N LEU A 47 0.02 5.32 -10.99
CA LEU A 47 0.00 5.42 -9.54
C LEU A 47 -1.03 6.42 -9.01
N ALA A 48 -1.22 7.55 -9.71
CA ALA A 48 -2.23 8.54 -9.35
C ALA A 48 -3.65 7.97 -9.44
N VAL A 49 -3.94 7.17 -10.48
CA VAL A 49 -5.25 6.49 -10.63
C VAL A 49 -5.44 5.41 -9.57
N GLU A 50 -4.43 4.58 -9.31
CA GLU A 50 -4.48 3.54 -8.25
C GLU A 50 -4.79 4.18 -6.88
N ARG A 51 -4.05 5.23 -6.51
CA ARG A 51 -4.26 5.98 -5.26
C ARG A 51 -5.64 6.63 -5.18
N PHE A 52 -6.10 7.18 -6.29
CA PHE A 52 -7.41 7.81 -6.34
C PHE A 52 -8.54 6.81 -6.11
N ILE A 53 -8.44 5.61 -6.69
CA ILE A 53 -9.39 4.52 -6.45
C ILE A 53 -9.35 4.12 -4.97
N ASP A 54 -8.17 3.88 -4.41
CA ASP A 54 -8.02 3.52 -2.99
C ASP A 54 -8.70 4.55 -2.06
N PHE A 55 -8.46 5.85 -2.29
CA PHE A 55 -9.10 6.90 -1.48
C PHE A 55 -10.61 6.96 -1.68
N SER A 56 -11.08 6.82 -2.93
CA SER A 56 -12.51 6.89 -3.24
C SER A 56 -13.27 5.72 -2.64
N GLU A 57 -12.67 4.53 -2.59
CA GLU A 57 -13.25 3.34 -1.96
C GLU A 57 -13.19 3.37 -0.43
N ALA A 58 -12.24 4.12 0.15
CA ALA A 58 -12.13 4.32 1.59
C ALA A 58 -13.17 5.33 2.11
N GLU A 59 -13.42 6.41 1.37
CA GLU A 59 -14.42 7.42 1.73
C GLU A 59 -15.85 7.02 1.31
N GLY A 60 -15.98 6.24 0.23
CA GLY A 60 -17.28 5.80 -0.30
C GLY A 60 -17.82 4.53 0.35
N SER A 61 -19.11 4.29 0.18
CA SER A 61 -19.77 3.07 0.71
C SER A 61 -19.67 1.87 -0.24
N ARG A 62 -19.17 2.06 -1.47
CA ARG A 62 -19.15 1.06 -2.54
C ARG A 62 -17.75 0.93 -3.15
N SER A 63 -17.42 -0.28 -3.59
CA SER A 63 -16.16 -0.57 -4.28
C SER A 63 -16.29 -0.34 -5.78
N VAL A 64 -15.29 0.33 -6.37
CA VAL A 64 -15.12 0.49 -7.82
C VAL A 64 -14.74 -0.86 -8.44
N VAL A 65 -13.94 -1.67 -7.74
CA VAL A 65 -13.37 -2.94 -8.21
C VAL A 65 -14.24 -4.15 -7.86
N ARG A 66 -15.57 -4.05 -8.04
CA ARG A 66 -16.47 -5.20 -7.88
C ARG A 66 -16.68 -5.94 -9.21
N GLN A 67 -15.62 -6.53 -9.76
CA GLN A 67 -15.69 -7.63 -10.74
C GLN A 67 -14.35 -8.41 -10.89
N THR A 68 -13.56 -8.56 -9.84
CA THR A 68 -12.57 -9.65 -9.77
C THR A 68 -12.63 -10.22 -8.35
N VAL A 69 -12.74 -11.53 -8.24
CA VAL A 69 -13.11 -12.34 -7.06
C VAL A 69 -12.10 -12.27 -5.90
N ALA A 70 -11.84 -11.09 -5.35
CA ALA A 70 -10.99 -10.95 -4.17
C ALA A 70 -11.64 -10.00 -3.17
N SER A 71 -12.23 -10.61 -2.15
CA SER A 71 -12.68 -9.98 -0.91
C SER A 71 -11.67 -8.93 -0.42
N LYS A 72 -12.19 -7.79 0.09
CA LYS A 72 -11.45 -6.72 0.78
C LYS A 72 -10.68 -7.31 1.98
N THR A 73 -9.57 -7.96 1.72
CA THR A 73 -8.63 -8.41 2.73
C THR A 73 -7.42 -7.51 2.65
N CYS A 74 -6.87 -7.13 3.82
CA CYS A 74 -5.66 -6.33 3.96
C CYS A 74 -4.52 -6.84 3.04
N VAL A 75 -4.52 -8.14 2.75
CA VAL A 75 -3.58 -8.79 1.83
C VAL A 75 -3.66 -8.28 0.39
N SER A 76 -4.83 -7.87 -0.12
CA SER A 76 -4.96 -7.31 -1.48
C SER A 76 -4.31 -5.94 -1.61
N TRP A 77 -4.41 -5.12 -0.56
CA TRP A 77 -3.72 -3.84 -0.46
C TRP A 77 -2.21 -4.03 -0.30
N ILE A 78 -1.79 -4.94 0.59
CA ILE A 78 -0.38 -5.31 0.78
C ILE A 78 0.23 -5.83 -0.54
N TRP A 79 -0.51 -6.66 -1.27
CA TRP A 79 -0.05 -7.23 -2.54
C TRP A 79 0.13 -6.17 -3.62
N ARG A 80 -0.81 -5.22 -3.73
CA ARG A 80 -0.69 -4.05 -4.63
C ARG A 80 0.44 -3.10 -4.22
N HIS A 81 0.87 -3.15 -2.96
CA HIS A 81 1.90 -2.27 -2.37
C HIS A 81 3.23 -2.98 -2.06
N GLN A 82 3.54 -4.10 -2.73
CA GLN A 82 4.77 -4.87 -2.56
C GLN A 82 6.05 -4.01 -2.43
N ASN A 83 6.23 -3.01 -3.31
CA ASN A 83 7.41 -2.11 -3.30
C ASN A 83 7.56 -1.28 -2.01
N ARG A 84 6.48 -1.10 -1.23
CA ARG A 84 6.46 -0.29 0.00
C ARG A 84 6.77 -1.13 1.26
N ILE A 85 6.35 -2.40 1.29
CA ILE A 85 6.49 -3.29 2.46
C ILE A 85 7.81 -4.09 2.45
N SER A 86 8.40 -4.37 1.28
CA SER A 86 9.68 -5.08 1.21
C SER A 86 10.80 -4.42 2.02
N LYS A 87 10.73 -3.10 2.24
CA LYS A 87 11.71 -2.35 3.05
C LYS A 87 11.50 -2.52 4.56
N LEU A 88 10.28 -2.78 5.02
CA LEU A 88 9.98 -3.02 6.44
C LEU A 88 10.38 -4.44 6.87
N ASN A 89 10.29 -5.42 5.96
CA ASN A 89 10.62 -6.81 6.25
C ASN A 89 12.11 -7.05 6.59
N MET A 90 13.03 -6.19 6.12
CA MET A 90 14.46 -6.40 6.37
C MET A 90 14.86 -6.12 7.83
N ILE A 91 14.28 -5.08 8.45
CA ILE A 91 14.59 -4.70 9.84
C ILE A 91 14.05 -5.74 10.83
N THR A 92 12.91 -6.36 10.54
CA THR A 92 12.36 -7.42 11.40
C THR A 92 13.09 -8.75 11.18
N ALA A 93 13.50 -9.07 9.95
CA ALA A 93 14.26 -10.28 9.65
C ALA A 93 15.61 -10.32 10.38
N GLU A 94 16.34 -9.20 10.42
CA GLU A 94 17.62 -9.12 11.14
C GLU A 94 17.46 -9.42 12.64
N ASN A 95 16.41 -8.89 13.27
CA ASN A 95 16.15 -9.10 14.69
C ASN A 95 15.71 -10.54 15.00
N VAL A 96 14.90 -11.16 14.14
CA VAL A 96 14.46 -12.55 14.32
C VAL A 96 15.62 -13.53 14.09
N VAL A 97 16.48 -13.29 13.09
CA VAL A 97 17.66 -14.12 12.85
C VAL A 97 18.64 -14.01 14.01
N ARG A 98 18.91 -12.80 14.52
CA ARG A 98 19.79 -12.61 15.70
C ARG A 98 19.27 -13.32 16.95
N MET A 99 17.96 -13.28 17.18
CA MET A 99 17.32 -13.95 18.32
C MET A 99 17.32 -15.47 18.18
N TRP A 100 17.10 -15.99 16.96
CA TRP A 100 17.23 -17.41 16.66
C TRP A 100 18.67 -17.90 16.87
N GLN A 101 19.64 -17.12 16.40
CA GLN A 101 21.05 -17.44 16.50
C GLN A 101 21.53 -17.44 17.95
N SER A 102 21.11 -16.46 18.77
CA SER A 102 21.45 -16.42 20.20
C SER A 102 20.85 -17.60 20.98
N THR A 103 19.61 -17.98 20.67
CA THR A 103 18.93 -19.13 21.27
C THR A 103 19.63 -20.44 20.93
N TRP A 104 20.04 -20.62 19.67
CA TRP A 104 20.77 -21.81 19.24
C TRP A 104 22.17 -21.89 19.87
N SER A 105 22.89 -20.76 19.97
CA SER A 105 24.18 -20.75 20.66
C SER A 105 24.07 -21.07 22.16
N GLY A 106 22.97 -20.69 22.82
CA GLY A 106 22.70 -21.08 24.21
C GLY A 106 22.34 -22.57 24.37
N PHE A 107 21.77 -23.18 23.33
CA PHE A 107 21.42 -24.60 23.33
C PHE A 107 22.63 -25.51 23.08
N PHE A 108 23.58 -25.07 22.23
CA PHE A 108 24.83 -25.80 21.98
C PHE A 108 25.95 -25.48 22.98
N ALA A 109 25.88 -24.35 23.69
CA ALA A 109 26.71 -24.08 24.86
C ALA A 109 26.08 -24.74 26.10
N GLY A 110 26.22 -26.05 26.21
CA GLY A 110 25.73 -26.83 27.36
C GLY A 110 26.23 -26.30 28.72
N PRO A 111 25.61 -26.73 29.84
CA PRO A 111 25.96 -26.24 31.16
C PRO A 111 27.42 -26.57 31.46
N ARG A 112 28.26 -25.55 31.63
CA ARG A 112 29.56 -25.74 32.29
C ARG A 112 29.27 -26.09 33.73
N HIS A 113 29.25 -27.40 34.01
CA HIS A 113 29.19 -27.96 35.35
C HIS A 113 30.35 -27.38 36.15
N LEU A 114 30.04 -26.54 37.12
CA LEU A 114 31.00 -26.12 38.15
C LEU A 114 31.38 -27.38 38.95
N ALA A 115 32.67 -27.64 39.05
CA ALA A 115 33.29 -28.59 39.96
C ALA A 115 34.32 -27.83 40.80
#